data_AF-A0A969JRE1-F1
#
_entry.id   AF-A0A969JRE1-F1
#
_cell.length_a   1.000
_cell.length_b   1.000
_cell.length_c   1.000
_cell.angle_alpha   90.00
_cell.angle_beta   90.00
_cell.angle_gamma   90.00
#
_symmetry.space_group_name_H-M   'P 1'
#
loop_
_entity.id
_entity.type
_entity.pdbx_description
1 polymer ?
#
loop_
_entity_poly.entity_id
_entity_poly.type
_entity_poly.pdbx_seq_one_letter_code
_entity_poly.pdbx_strand_id
1 'polypeptide(L)'
;MAEQAIAGLLNTKNPSEPVRVWVVGCSTGEEAYTLAMLFKEQMAGMDNPPGLQIFATDIDDKALNIARTGCYSDAIAEHVSQERLQRFFVSKGPDYQVSPEIRELCFFLITI
;
A
#
# COMPACT_ATOMS: atom_id res chain seq x y z
N MET A 1 -5.81 -15.78 -1.42
CA MET A 1 -6.50 -15.61 -0.11
C MET A 1 -6.68 -14.14 0.26
N ALA A 2 -5.62 -13.32 0.31
CA ALA A 2 -5.76 -11.87 0.61
C ALA A 2 -6.68 -11.13 -0.38
N GLU A 3 -6.49 -11.34 -1.69
CA GLU A 3 -7.33 -10.73 -2.75
C GLU A 3 -8.82 -11.05 -2.60
N GLN A 4 -9.15 -12.30 -2.24
CA GLN A 4 -10.54 -12.72 -2.01
C GLN A 4 -11.15 -12.04 -0.79
N ALA A 5 -10.37 -11.87 0.29
CA ALA A 5 -10.83 -11.16 1.48
C ALA A 5 -11.07 -9.68 1.20
N ILE A 6 -10.17 -9.05 0.44
CA ILE A 6 -10.29 -7.65 0.02
C ILE A 6 -11.53 -7.48 -0.88
N ALA A 7 -11.71 -8.33 -1.89
CA ALA A 7 -12.88 -8.29 -2.75
C ALA A 7 -14.18 -8.48 -1.96
N GLY A 8 -14.22 -9.45 -1.05
CA GLY A 8 -15.36 -9.67 -0.15
C GLY A 8 -15.67 -8.45 0.70
N LEU A 9 -14.66 -7.80 1.28
CA LEU A 9 -14.83 -6.56 2.04
C LEU A 9 -15.39 -5.44 1.17
N LEU A 10 -14.79 -5.18 0.00
CA LEU A 10 -15.19 -4.10 -0.90
C LEU A 10 -16.64 -4.26 -1.39
N ASN A 11 -17.07 -5.48 -1.69
CA ASN A 11 -18.44 -5.78 -2.15
C ASN A 11 -19.52 -5.52 -1.09
N THR A 12 -19.15 -5.46 0.20
CA THR A 12 -20.08 -5.20 1.30
C THR A 12 -20.13 -3.74 1.72
N LYS A 13 -19.25 -2.89 1.18
CA LYS A 13 -19.09 -1.50 1.62
C LYS A 13 -19.92 -0.55 0.78
N ASN A 14 -20.55 0.41 1.45
CA ASN A 14 -21.17 1.53 0.77
C ASN A 14 -20.06 2.42 0.18
N PRO A 15 -20.15 2.84 -1.10
CA PRO A 15 -19.17 3.75 -1.69
C PRO A 15 -18.94 5.06 -0.91
N SER A 16 -19.93 5.53 -0.12
CA SER A 16 -19.78 6.71 0.74
C SER A 16 -18.95 6.46 2.01
N GLU A 17 -18.64 5.22 2.33
CA GLU A 17 -17.90 4.84 3.53
C GLU A 17 -16.48 4.38 3.16
N PRO A 18 -15.42 5.12 3.54
CA PRO A 18 -14.07 4.71 3.23
C PRO A 18 -13.69 3.43 3.98
N VAL A 19 -13.00 2.53 3.28
CA VAL A 19 -12.33 1.39 3.90
C VAL A 19 -11.10 1.90 4.65
N ARG A 20 -11.01 1.55 5.93
CA ARG A 20 -9.87 1.85 6.78
C ARG A 20 -9.18 0.55 7.18
N VAL A 21 -7.90 0.47 6.90
CA VAL A 21 -7.05 -0.68 7.22
C VAL A 21 -5.99 -0.24 8.21
N TRP A 22 -5.67 -1.09 9.18
CA TRP A 22 -4.59 -0.82 10.13
C TRP A 22 -3.55 -1.93 10.06
N VAL A 23 -2.30 -1.56 9.80
CA VAL A 23 -1.12 -2.41 9.82
C VAL A 23 -0.30 -2.07 11.06
N VAL A 24 -0.10 -3.04 11.95
CA VAL A 24 0.61 -2.87 13.22
C VAL A 24 1.98 -3.52 13.11
N GLY A 25 3.05 -2.80 13.45
CA GLY A 25 4.42 -3.27 13.28
C GLY A 25 4.85 -3.27 11.81
N CYS A 26 4.57 -2.18 11.08
CA CYS A 26 4.75 -2.14 9.62
C CYS A 26 6.21 -2.07 9.16
N SER A 27 7.18 -1.91 10.07
CA SER A 27 8.61 -1.76 9.79
C SER A 27 8.86 -0.72 8.67
N THR A 28 9.53 -1.12 7.60
CA THR A 28 9.88 -0.31 6.43
C THR A 28 8.74 -0.15 5.41
N GLY A 29 7.52 -0.56 5.75
CA GLY A 29 6.27 -0.19 5.06
C GLY A 29 5.85 -1.08 3.89
N GLU A 30 6.61 -2.13 3.58
CA GLU A 30 6.36 -3.03 2.45
C GLU A 30 4.96 -3.68 2.52
N GLU A 31 4.53 -4.09 3.72
CA GLU A 31 3.21 -4.68 3.92
C GLU A 31 2.08 -3.67 3.65
N ALA A 32 2.22 -2.44 4.15
CA ALA A 32 1.25 -1.38 3.94
C ALA A 32 1.09 -1.05 2.44
N TYR A 33 2.20 -0.97 1.71
CA TYR A 33 2.17 -0.75 0.26
C TYR A 33 1.63 -1.95 -0.51
N THR A 34 1.93 -3.17 -0.08
CA THR A 34 1.36 -4.37 -0.68
C THR A 34 -0.16 -4.36 -0.56
N LEU A 35 -0.70 -4.04 0.62
CA LEU A 35 -2.15 -3.91 0.81
C LEU A 35 -2.72 -2.79 -0.06
N ALA A 36 -2.08 -1.63 -0.11
CA ALA A 36 -2.51 -0.52 -0.96
C ALA A 36 -2.64 -0.92 -2.44
N MET A 37 -1.64 -1.63 -2.98
CA MET A 37 -1.66 -2.14 -4.35
C MET A 37 -2.80 -3.14 -4.57
N LEU A 38 -2.97 -4.10 -3.66
CA LEU A 38 -4.03 -5.11 -3.75
C LEU A 38 -5.43 -4.48 -3.71
N PHE A 39 -5.66 -3.52 -2.82
CA PHE A 39 -6.92 -2.77 -2.80
C PHE A 39 -7.13 -2.03 -4.11
N LYS A 40 -6.09 -1.35 -4.61
CA LYS A 40 -6.19 -0.57 -5.84
C LYS A 40 -6.47 -1.43 -7.08
N GLU A 41 -5.92 -2.64 -7.12
CA GLU A 41 -6.23 -3.63 -8.14
C GLU A 41 -7.71 -4.04 -8.12
N GLN A 42 -8.24 -4.37 -6.94
CA GLN A 42 -9.65 -4.76 -6.80
C GLN A 42 -10.62 -3.60 -7.09
N MET A 43 -10.28 -2.38 -6.65
CA MET A 43 -11.09 -1.19 -6.87
C MET A 43 -11.14 -0.75 -8.35
N ALA A 44 -10.12 -1.09 -9.15
CA ALA A 44 -10.07 -0.70 -10.56
C ALA A 44 -11.19 -1.31 -11.43
N GLY A 45 -11.81 -2.40 -10.97
CA GLY A 45 -12.95 -3.04 -11.64
C GLY A 45 -14.32 -2.58 -11.17
N MET A 46 -14.40 -1.58 -10.26
CA MET A 46 -15.66 -1.11 -9.68
C MET A 46 -16.08 0.23 -10.29
N ASP A 47 -17.38 0.41 -10.56
CA ASP A 47 -17.92 1.67 -11.07
C ASP A 47 -17.83 2.82 -10.06
N ASN A 48 -17.96 2.51 -8.76
CA ASN A 48 -17.91 3.48 -7.68
C ASN A 48 -17.22 2.87 -6.43
N PRO A 49 -15.89 2.74 -6.43
CA PRO A 49 -15.19 2.14 -5.32
C PRO A 49 -15.18 3.06 -4.09
N PRO A 50 -15.28 2.53 -2.86
CA PRO A 50 -15.15 3.34 -1.64
C PRO A 50 -13.75 3.95 -1.53
N GLY A 51 -13.60 5.05 -0.79
CA GLY A 51 -12.27 5.57 -0.46
C GLY A 51 -11.42 4.54 0.32
N LEU A 52 -10.09 4.65 0.28
CA LEU A 52 -9.18 3.79 1.05
C LEU A 52 -8.23 4.62 1.91
N GLN A 53 -8.04 4.21 3.15
CA GLN A 53 -7.03 4.75 4.05
C GLN A 53 -6.32 3.59 4.78
N ILE A 54 -5.00 3.53 4.68
CA ILE A 54 -4.18 2.55 5.36
C ILE A 54 -3.38 3.26 6.43
N PHE A 55 -3.67 2.96 7.69
CA PHE A 55 -2.87 3.40 8.83
C PHE A 55 -1.81 2.35 9.06
N ALA A 56 -0.55 2.74 9.06
CA ALA A 56 0.57 1.83 9.26
C ALA A 56 1.41 2.36 10.42
N THR A 57 1.57 1.55 11.46
CA THR A 57 2.19 2.00 12.70
C THR A 57 3.35 1.12 13.09
N ASP A 58 4.40 1.72 13.63
CA ASP A 58 5.56 1.01 14.16
C ASP A 58 6.12 1.77 15.38
N ILE A 59 6.93 1.09 16.19
CA ILE A 59 7.66 1.69 17.31
C ILE A 59 9.01 2.29 16.86
N ASP A 60 9.57 1.80 15.75
CA ASP A 60 10.84 2.28 15.21
C ASP A 60 10.63 3.44 14.22
N ASP A 61 10.92 4.66 14.67
CA ASP A 61 10.84 5.85 13.81
C ASP A 61 11.79 5.79 12.61
N LYS A 62 12.94 5.10 12.72
CA LYS A 62 13.87 4.96 11.59
C LYS A 62 13.23 4.12 10.48
N ALA A 63 12.55 3.04 10.85
CA ALA A 63 11.81 2.21 9.90
C ALA A 63 10.67 3.00 9.26
N LEU A 64 9.92 3.79 10.06
CA LEU A 64 8.86 4.67 9.54
C LEU A 64 9.39 5.75 8.59
N ASN A 65 10.60 6.28 8.82
CA ASN A 65 11.20 7.24 7.90
C ASN A 65 11.51 6.59 6.54
N ILE A 66 12.00 5.35 6.51
CA ILE A 66 12.17 4.59 5.27
C ILE A 66 10.80 4.36 4.61
N ALA A 67 9.82 3.87 5.36
CA ALA A 67 8.46 3.62 4.89
C ALA A 67 7.85 4.87 4.24
N ARG A 68 7.99 6.04 4.86
CA ARG A 68 7.51 7.33 4.33
C ARG A 68 8.14 7.69 2.99
N THR A 69 9.42 7.36 2.75
CA THR A 69 10.05 7.61 1.44
C THR A 69 9.53 6.68 0.36
N GLY A 70 9.16 5.45 0.73
CA GLY A 70 8.76 4.39 -0.19
C GLY A 70 9.83 4.04 -1.22
N CYS A 71 11.11 4.28 -0.91
CA CYS A 71 12.24 3.93 -1.77
C CYS A 71 12.80 2.58 -1.36
N TYR A 72 12.88 1.65 -2.33
CA TYR A 72 13.41 0.31 -2.17
C TYR A 72 14.46 0.05 -3.25
N SER A 73 15.48 -0.76 -2.95
CA SER A 73 16.50 -1.12 -3.94
C SER A 73 15.92 -1.94 -5.09
N ASP A 74 16.69 -2.10 -6.17
CA ASP A 74 16.36 -2.98 -7.30
C ASP A 74 15.94 -4.40 -6.90
N ALA A 75 16.46 -4.93 -5.80
CA ALA A 75 16.06 -6.21 -5.21
C ALA A 75 14.54 -6.38 -5.02
N ILE A 76 13.77 -5.29 -4.88
CA ILE A 76 12.29 -5.37 -4.81
C ILE A 76 11.68 -6.00 -6.07
N ALA A 77 12.37 -5.92 -7.21
CA ALA A 77 11.94 -6.52 -8.46
C ALA A 77 11.94 -8.05 -8.45
N GLU A 78 12.61 -8.68 -7.48
CA GLU A 78 12.54 -10.12 -7.24
C GLU A 78 11.27 -10.54 -6.49
N HIS A 79 10.66 -9.61 -5.75
CA HIS A 79 9.50 -9.86 -4.89
C HIS A 79 8.18 -9.32 -5.44
N VAL A 80 8.24 -8.40 -6.41
CA VAL A 80 7.08 -7.75 -7.02
C VAL A 80 7.00 -8.13 -8.49
N SER A 81 5.79 -8.45 -8.97
CA SER A 81 5.59 -8.77 -10.39
C SER A 81 5.93 -7.58 -11.28
N GLN A 82 6.39 -7.86 -12.50
CA GLN A 82 6.70 -6.82 -13.49
C GLN A 82 5.51 -5.90 -13.76
N GLU A 83 4.29 -6.45 -13.78
CA GLU A 83 3.06 -5.67 -13.92
C GLU A 83 2.86 -4.67 -12.77
N ARG A 84 3.07 -5.11 -11.52
CA ARG A 84 2.96 -4.23 -10.34
C ARG A 84 4.10 -3.21 -10.29
N LEU A 85 5.32 -3.57 -10.67
CA LEU A 85 6.44 -2.62 -10.79
C LEU A 85 6.11 -1.50 -11.77
N GLN A 86 5.62 -1.85 -12.96
CA GLN A 86 5.28 -0.87 -14.00
C GLN A 86 4.11 0.02 -13.59
N ARG A 87 3.14 -0.52 -12.85
CA ARG A 87 1.92 0.19 -12.47
C ARG A 87 2.08 1.04 -11.20
N PHE A 88 2.83 0.56 -10.21
CA PHE A 88 2.84 1.12 -8.86
C PHE A 88 4.19 1.64 -8.38
N PHE A 89 5.22 1.58 -9.23
CA PHE A 89 6.54 2.13 -8.90
C PHE A 89 7.04 3.08 -10.00
N VAL A 90 7.93 3.97 -9.59
CA VAL A 90 8.69 4.88 -10.45
C VAL A 90 10.16 4.52 -10.30
N SER A 91 10.86 4.28 -11.40
CA SER A 91 12.31 4.04 -11.38
C SER A 91 13.05 5.33 -10.97
N LYS A 92 13.97 5.19 -10.03
CA LYS A 92 14.76 6.26 -9.41
C LYS A 92 16.26 5.91 -9.50
N GLY A 93 16.75 5.71 -10.72
CA GLY A 93 18.11 5.24 -10.96
C GLY A 93 18.20 3.74 -10.68
N PRO A 94 19.06 3.28 -9.74
CA PRO A 94 19.12 1.87 -9.37
C PRO A 94 17.93 1.43 -8.48
N ASP A 95 17.21 2.38 -7.89
CA ASP A 95 16.15 2.10 -6.92
C ASP A 95 14.76 2.23 -7.55
N TYR A 96 13.76 1.70 -6.86
CA TYR A 96 12.35 1.90 -7.13
C TYR A 96 11.70 2.71 -6.02
N GLN A 97 10.87 3.67 -6.41
CA GLN A 97 10.04 4.41 -5.47
C GLN A 97 8.56 4.08 -5.70
N VAL A 98 7.83 3.76 -4.64
CA VAL A 98 6.37 3.57 -4.72
C VAL A 98 5.72 4.85 -5.26
N SER A 99 4.77 4.69 -6.18
CA SER A 99 4.13 5.82 -6.86
C SER A 99 3.40 6.74 -5.86
N PRO A 100 3.31 8.04 -6.14
CA PRO A 100 2.58 8.97 -5.28
C PRO A 100 1.14 8.52 -5.00
N GLU A 101 0.45 7.98 -6.00
CA GLU A 101 -0.92 7.47 -5.86
C GLU A 101 -1.05 6.40 -4.77
N ILE A 102 -0.10 5.47 -4.68
CA ILE A 102 -0.12 4.43 -3.65
C ILE A 102 0.34 4.99 -2.30
N ARG A 103 1.31 5.91 -2.29
CA ARG A 103 1.82 6.53 -1.08
C ARG A 103 0.79 7.38 -0.35
N GLU A 104 -0.07 8.09 -1.10
CA GLU A 104 -1.12 8.94 -0.55
C GLU A 104 -2.22 8.14 0.19
N LEU A 105 -2.30 6.83 -0.03
CA LEU A 105 -3.23 5.94 0.68
C LEU A 105 -2.69 5.53 2.07
N CYS A 106 -1.39 5.66 2.31
CA CYS A 106 -0.70 5.14 3.48
C CYS A 106 -0.28 6.25 4.47
N PHE A 107 -0.77 6.16 5.70
CA PHE A 107 -0.49 7.06 6.81
C PHE A 107 0.44 6.37 7.82
N PHE A 108 1.72 6.75 7.82
CA PHE A 108 2.75 6.18 8.69
C PHE A 108 2.89 6.96 10.02
N LEU A 109 2.51 6.33 11.13
CA LEU A 109 2.44 6.95 12.46
C LEU A 109 3.30 6.18 13.46
N ILE A 110 3.97 6.89 14.38
CA ILE A 110 4.69 6.27 15.49
C ILE A 110 3.70 5.76 16.54
N THR A 111 3.91 4.53 17.02
CA THR A 111 3.17 4.00 18.17
C THR A 111 3.87 4.42 19.46
N ILE A 112 3.13 5.05 20.36
CA ILE A 112 3.56 5.48 21.71
C ILE A 112 3.04 4.52 22.79
#